data_AF-A0A7X0FC27-F1
#
_entry.id   AF-A0A7X0FC27-F1
#
_cell.length_a   1.000
_cell.length_b   1.000
_cell.length_c   1.000
_cell.angle_alpha   90.00
_cell.angle_beta   90.00
_cell.angle_gamma   90.00
#
_symmetry.space_group_name_H-M   'P 1'
#
loop_
_entity.id
_entity.type
_entity.pdbx_description
1 polymer ?
#
loop_
_entity_poly.entity_id
_entity_poly.type
_entity_poly.pdbx_seq_one_letter_code
_entity_poly.pdbx_strand_id
1 'polypeptide(L)' 'MKISVDIPEAVEMSGISRSGLYRLFKDGKLSPRKNGKRTLVLVSELEAYVSSLPVLK' A
#
# COMPACT_ATOMS: atom_id res chain seq x y z
N MET A 1 -3.74 9.93 14.17
CA MET A 1 -3.36 9.72 12.75
C MET A 1 -2.40 8.53 12.70
N LYS A 2 -2.67 7.52 11.85
CA LYS A 2 -1.79 6.34 11.74
C LYS A 2 -0.63 6.68 10.80
N ILE A 3 0.60 6.25 11.13
CA ILE A 3 1.78 6.43 10.27
C ILE A 3 2.00 5.24 9.30
N SER A 4 1.44 4.09 9.64
CA SER A 4 1.49 2.86 8.86
C SER A 4 0.24 2.02 9.11
N VAL A 5 -0.10 1.19 8.14
CA VAL A 5 -1.24 0.28 8.20
C VAL A 5 -0.85 -1.14 7.81
N ASP A 6 -1.61 -2.12 8.28
CA ASP A 6 -1.43 -3.50 7.84
C ASP A 6 -2.05 -3.77 6.46
N ILE A 7 -1.91 -4.99 5.94
CA ILE A 7 -2.40 -5.32 4.59
C ILE A 7 -3.93 -5.19 4.46
N PRO A 8 -4.77 -5.73 5.38
CA PRO A 8 -6.21 -5.46 5.37
C PRO A 8 -6.56 -3.96 5.34
N GLU A 9 -5.94 -3.15 6.20
CA GLU A 9 -6.19 -1.71 6.26
C GLU A 9 -5.70 -0.99 4.99
N ALA A 10 -4.56 -1.41 4.42
CA ALA A 10 -4.04 -0.86 3.16
C ALA A 10 -5.01 -1.11 1.99
N VAL A 11 -5.68 -2.27 1.96
CA VAL A 11 -6.72 -2.56 0.96
C VAL A 11 -7.89 -1.60 1.11
N GLU A 12 -8.37 -1.41 2.34
CA GLU A 12 -9.49 -0.50 2.61
C GLU A 12 -9.17 0.95 2.26
N MET A 13 -7.95 1.41 2.58
CA MET A 13 -7.52 2.79 2.32
C MET A 13 -7.24 3.08 0.85
N SER A 14 -6.63 2.13 0.12
CA SER A 14 -6.18 2.37 -1.25
C SER A 14 -7.16 1.89 -2.32
N GLY A 15 -8.12 1.02 -1.97
CA GLY A 15 -8.94 0.30 -2.94
C GLY A 15 -8.18 -0.77 -3.74
N ILE A 16 -6.89 -0.99 -3.47
CA ILE A 16 -6.06 -2.00 -4.14
C ILE A 16 -6.25 -3.34 -3.42
N SER A 17 -6.56 -4.40 -4.17
CA SER A 17 -6.72 -5.74 -3.59
C SER A 17 -5.43 -6.26 -2.93
N ARG A 18 -5.54 -7.25 -2.02
CA ARG A 18 -4.37 -7.86 -1.38
C ARG A 18 -3.36 -8.38 -2.40
N SER A 19 -3.82 -9.10 -3.42
CA SER A 19 -2.96 -9.62 -4.49
C SER A 19 -2.32 -8.48 -5.31
N GLY A 20 -3.05 -7.39 -5.53
CA GLY A 20 -2.53 -6.16 -6.12
C GLY A 20 -1.38 -5.58 -5.31
N LEU A 21 -1.54 -5.41 -4.00
CA LEU A 21 -0.48 -4.91 -3.10
C LEU A 21 0.77 -5.80 -3.16
N TYR A 22 0.61 -7.13 -3.09
CA TYR A 22 1.76 -8.04 -3.23
C TYR A 22 2.45 -7.95 -4.59
N ARG A 23 1.70 -7.68 -5.67
CA ARG A 23 2.29 -7.40 -6.98
C ARG A 23 3.09 -6.10 -6.96
N LEU A 24 2.56 -5.04 -6.36
CA LEU A 24 3.28 -3.77 -6.21
C LEU A 24 4.56 -3.90 -5.38
N PHE A 25 4.54 -4.74 -4.34
CA PHE A 25 5.74 -5.07 -3.56
C PHE A 25 6.78 -5.80 -4.42
N LYS A 26 6.34 -6.80 -5.21
CA LYS A 26 7.21 -7.54 -6.13
C LYS A 26 7.79 -6.64 -7.22
N ASP A 27 6.99 -5.71 -7.73
CA ASP A 27 7.38 -4.75 -8.77
C ASP A 27 8.20 -3.57 -8.22
N GLY A 28 8.46 -3.52 -6.90
CA GLY A 28 9.22 -2.45 -6.25
C GLY A 28 8.51 -1.08 -6.21
N LYS A 29 7.19 -1.06 -6.45
CA LYS A 29 6.38 0.17 -6.48
C LYS A 29 5.92 0.62 -5.09
N LEU A 30 5.90 -0.30 -4.13
CA LEU A 30 5.61 -0.05 -2.73
C LEU A 30 6.62 -0.84 -1.88
N SER A 31 6.96 -0.31 -0.71
CA SER A 31 8.02 -0.81 0.16
C SER A 31 7.43 -1.41 1.45
N PRO A 32 7.05 -2.70 1.46
CA PRO A 32 6.48 -3.32 2.65
C PRO A 32 7.51 -3.41 3.77
N ARG A 33 7.09 -3.14 5.00
CA ARG A 33 7.91 -3.21 6.21
C ARG A 33 7.47 -4.39 7.08
N LYS A 34 8.37 -5.34 7.34
CA LYS A 34 8.07 -6.50 8.19
C LYS A 34 8.12 -6.12 9.67
N ASN A 35 7.06 -6.45 10.40
CA ASN A 35 6.98 -6.36 11.86
C ASN A 35 6.50 -7.70 12.42
N GLY A 36 7.44 -8.63 12.63
CA GLY A 36 7.14 -10.02 12.99
C GLY A 36 6.21 -10.68 11.98
N LYS A 37 5.04 -11.12 12.45
CA LYS A 37 4.01 -11.76 11.61
C LYS A 37 3.28 -10.76 10.69
N ARG A 38 3.30 -9.46 11.01
CA ARG A 38 2.61 -8.43 10.23
C ARG A 38 3.50 -7.87 9.13
N THR A 39 2.86 -7.38 8.08
CA THR A 39 3.47 -6.57 7.02
C THR A 39 2.76 -5.23 7.06
N LEU A 40 3.54 -4.16 7.21
CA LEU A 40 3.04 -2.80 7.30
C LEU A 40 3.41 -2.02 6.04
N VAL A 41 2.59 -1.06 5.66
CA VAL A 41 2.87 -0.09 4.59
C VAL A 41 2.72 1.31 5.17
N LEU A 42 3.62 2.23 4.81
CA LEU A 42 3.50 3.62 5.23
C LEU A 42 2.28 4.24 4.56
N VAL A 43 1.48 4.99 5.33
CA VAL A 43 0.30 5.69 4.80
C VAL A 43 0.71 6.69 3.72
N SER A 44 1.79 7.45 3.95
CA SER A 44 2.31 8.42 2.98
C SER A 44 2.77 7.79 1.66
N GLU A 45 3.25 6.55 1.69
CA GLU A 45 3.68 5.83 0.48
C GLU A 45 2.47 5.32 -0.32
N LEU A 46 1.44 4.84 0.36
CA LEU A 46 0.16 4.48 -0.27
C LEU A 46 -0.48 5.71 -0.93
N GLU A 47 -0.54 6.84 -0.22
CA GLU A 47 -1.05 8.11 -0.74
C GLU A 47 -0.27 8.55 -1.98
N ALA A 48 1.07 8.59 -1.89
CA ALA A 48 1.93 8.96 -3.01
C ALA A 48 1.70 8.06 -4.24
N TYR A 49 1.55 6.74 -4.03
CA TYR A 49 1.28 5.81 -5.11
C TYR A 49 -0.06 6.09 -5.78
N VAL A 50 -1.15 6.21 -5.01
CA VAL A 50 -2.49 6.48 -5.56
C VAL A 50 -2.54 7.83 -6.27
N SER A 51 -1.93 8.87 -5.70
CA SER A 51 -1.83 10.20 -6.32
C SER A 51 -1.01 10.21 -7.60
N SER A 52 -0.13 9.24 -7.82
CA SER A 52 0.65 9.11 -9.06
C SER A 52 -0.11 8.43 -10.21
N LEU A 53 -1.28 7.84 -9.94
CA LEU A 53 -2.04 7.13 -10.96
C LEU A 53 -2.65 8.11 -11.99
N PRO A 54 -2.78 7.70 -13.26
CA PRO A 54 -3.45 8.52 -14.27
C PRO A 54 -4.90 8.82 -13.88
N VAL A 55 -5.33 10.07 -14.08
CA VAL A 55 -6.72 10.47 -13.92
C VAL A 55 -7.49 10.09 -15.19
N LEU A 56 -8.63 9.42 -15.03
CA LEU A 56 -9.54 9.16 -16.14
C LEU A 56 -10.12 10.51 -16.62
N LYS A 57 -10.13 10.72 -17.94
CA LYS A 57 -10.78 11.89 -18.55
C LYS A 57 -12.29 11.73 -18.58
#